data_AF-A0A938SN88-F1
#
_entry.id   AF-A0A938SN88-F1
#
_cell.length_a   1.000
_cell.length_b   1.000
_cell.length_c   1.000
_cell.angle_alpha   90.00
_cell.angle_beta   90.00
_cell.angle_gamma   90.00
#
_symmetry.space_group_name_H-M   'P 1'
#
loop_
_entity.id
_entity.type
_entity.pdbx_description
1 polymer ?
#
loop_
_entity_poly.entity_id
_entity_poly.type
_entity_poly.pdbx_seq_one_letter_code
_entity_poly.pdbx_strand_id
1 'polypeptide(L)'
;MNRTTLAILTAWIGVGLGLLPCRPALAETIERGQAATVPWSGYWWPLRQGGLVQPLEKYDQITGRQSVSWEHGNRRLGPDAPAWFGHCHAWAASAVMEREPVASHVAAAPQGQPVLLGIGDQKGWLAACHTRDAAHTYGQRTEEGQEPIGLAPEVLWRLLRLYVQQHQVPLILDIEPGPEVWNYPVFEYELVHCPEPEPGPDSDTDTNGNDDGTPHRATLTLLMSDSGVPPDHVGVKTR
;
A
#
# COMPACT_ATOMS: atom_id res chain seq x y z
N MET A 1 10.49 -9.25 -18.71
CA MET A 1 9.84 -8.11 -18.04
C MET A 1 8.40 -8.07 -18.56
N ASN A 2 7.57 -8.97 -18.02
CA ASN A 2 6.22 -9.18 -18.51
C ASN A 2 5.27 -8.32 -17.70
N ARG A 3 4.61 -7.36 -18.36
CA ARG A 3 3.46 -6.65 -17.83
C ARG A 3 2.32 -7.67 -17.70
N THR A 4 2.10 -8.18 -16.50
CA THR A 4 0.96 -9.05 -16.21
C THR A 4 -0.28 -8.16 -16.13
N THR A 5 -1.07 -8.11 -17.19
CA THR A 5 -2.41 -7.54 -17.17
C THR A 5 -3.28 -8.42 -16.27
N LEU A 6 -3.64 -7.96 -15.07
CA LEU A 6 -4.57 -8.68 -14.20
C LEU A 6 -5.99 -8.13 -14.41
N ALA A 7 -6.91 -9.08 -14.56
CA ALA A 7 -8.31 -8.93 -14.89
C ALA A 7 -9.08 -8.01 -13.94
N ILE A 8 -9.91 -7.16 -14.53
CA ILE A 8 -10.93 -6.34 -13.87
C ILE A 8 -11.96 -7.30 -13.24
N LEU A 9 -12.04 -7.33 -11.92
CA LEU A 9 -13.17 -7.90 -11.18
C LEU A 9 -14.32 -6.90 -11.23
N THR A 10 -15.16 -6.99 -12.26
CA THR A 10 -16.48 -6.33 -12.25
C THR A 10 -17.43 -7.14 -11.36
N ALA A 11 -17.65 -6.67 -10.13
CA ALA A 11 -18.80 -7.09 -9.35
C ALA A 11 -20.05 -6.34 -9.88
N TRP A 12 -20.87 -7.05 -10.66
CA TRP A 12 -22.17 -6.57 -11.10
C TRP A 12 -23.24 -7.03 -10.11
N ILE A 13 -23.85 -6.09 -9.40
CA ILE A 13 -25.24 -6.21 -8.93
C ILE A 13 -25.91 -4.90 -9.33
N GLY A 14 -27.01 -5.02 -10.11
CA GLY A 14 -27.68 -3.94 -10.84
C GLY A 14 -28.15 -2.79 -9.94
N VAL A 15 -28.43 -1.59 -10.46
CA VAL A 15 -29.31 -1.31 -11.61
C VAL A 15 -28.90 0.02 -12.28
N GLY A 16 -28.69 -0.01 -13.60
CA GLY A 16 -29.08 1.08 -14.51
C GLY A 16 -28.26 2.37 -14.55
N LEU A 17 -26.97 2.32 -14.88
CA LEU A 17 -26.33 3.30 -15.78
C LEU A 17 -25.01 2.69 -16.29
N GLY A 18 -24.92 2.45 -17.59
CA GLY A 18 -23.77 1.75 -18.19
C GLY A 18 -22.48 2.54 -18.07
N LEU A 19 -21.62 2.18 -17.12
CA LEU A 19 -20.22 2.60 -17.10
C LEU A 19 -19.48 1.93 -18.26
N LEU A 20 -19.48 2.57 -19.43
CA LEU A 20 -18.66 2.13 -20.55
C LEU A 20 -17.17 2.31 -20.18
N PRO A 21 -16.29 1.31 -20.45
CA PRO A 21 -14.85 1.47 -20.30
C PRO A 21 -14.32 2.51 -21.29
N CYS A 22 -13.35 3.31 -20.84
CA CYS A 22 -12.70 4.34 -21.65
C CYS A 22 -12.18 3.75 -22.97
N ARG A 23 -12.52 4.38 -24.10
CA ARG A 23 -11.99 3.97 -25.41
C ARG A 23 -10.51 4.33 -25.47
N PRO A 24 -9.58 3.36 -25.60
CA PRO A 24 -8.14 3.61 -25.52
C PRO A 24 -7.59 4.48 -26.65
N ALA A 25 -8.33 4.66 -27.75
CA ALA A 25 -7.87 5.42 -28.92
C ALA A 25 -7.83 6.95 -28.72
N LEU A 26 -8.39 7.48 -27.63
CA LEU A 26 -8.41 8.92 -27.31
C LEU A 26 -7.90 9.23 -25.91
N ALA A 27 -7.32 8.24 -25.23
CA ALA A 27 -6.86 8.39 -23.87
C ALA A 27 -5.45 9.03 -23.88
N GLU A 28 -5.31 10.22 -23.30
CA GLU A 28 -4.04 10.95 -23.22
C GLU A 28 -3.51 10.91 -21.78
N THR A 29 -2.26 10.48 -21.60
CA THR A 29 -1.60 10.60 -20.29
C THR A 29 -1.40 12.08 -19.99
N ILE A 30 -2.11 12.59 -18.99
CA ILE A 30 -2.01 13.99 -18.55
C ILE A 30 -0.81 14.15 -17.64
N GLU A 31 -0.62 13.20 -16.73
CA GLU A 31 0.32 13.35 -15.62
C GLU A 31 0.87 12.00 -15.17
N ARG A 32 2.17 11.98 -14.84
CA ARG A 32 2.83 10.84 -14.20
C ARG A 32 3.79 11.35 -13.14
N GLY A 33 3.90 10.61 -12.04
CA GLY A 33 4.87 10.87 -10.98
C GLY A 33 5.50 9.59 -10.48
N GLN A 34 6.79 9.64 -10.14
CA GLN A 34 7.54 8.52 -9.60
C GLN A 34 8.45 9.01 -8.48
N ALA A 35 8.44 8.29 -7.36
CA ALA A 35 9.31 8.54 -6.22
C ALA A 35 10.78 8.20 -6.53
N ALA A 36 11.70 8.75 -5.75
CA ALA A 36 13.14 8.54 -5.91
C ALA A 36 13.57 7.12 -5.54
N THR A 37 12.84 6.48 -4.63
CA THR A 37 13.06 5.10 -4.19
C THR A 37 11.83 4.26 -4.47
N VAL A 38 12.07 2.99 -4.79
CA VAL A 38 11.00 1.99 -4.90
C VAL A 38 11.00 1.18 -3.59
N PRO A 39 9.96 1.30 -2.75
CA PRO A 39 9.85 0.53 -1.52
C PRO A 39 9.87 -0.96 -1.82
N TRP A 40 10.55 -1.76 -1.00
CA TRP A 40 10.62 -3.19 -1.21
C TRP A 40 9.31 -3.90 -0.85
N SER A 41 8.96 -4.95 -1.62
CA SER A 41 7.87 -5.85 -1.25
C SER A 41 8.26 -6.66 -0.02
N GLY A 42 7.29 -6.93 0.84
CA GLY A 42 7.57 -7.62 2.08
C GLY A 42 6.38 -8.40 2.61
N TYR A 43 6.60 -9.01 3.77
CA TYR A 43 5.59 -9.77 4.46
C TYR A 43 4.99 -8.91 5.57
N TRP A 44 3.68 -8.98 5.74
CA TRP A 44 2.96 -8.15 6.70
C TRP A 44 2.96 -8.73 8.13
N TRP A 45 3.63 -9.88 8.35
CA TRP A 45 3.82 -10.52 9.66
C TRP A 45 2.50 -10.72 10.45
N PRO A 46 1.62 -11.64 10.01
CA PRO A 46 0.34 -11.92 10.66
C PRO A 46 0.49 -12.25 12.15
N LEU A 47 -0.29 -11.59 13.00
CA LEU A 47 -0.34 -11.85 14.44
C LEU A 47 -0.88 -13.25 14.73
N ARG A 48 -1.85 -13.72 13.92
CA ARG A 48 -2.44 -15.05 14.08
C ARG A 48 -1.39 -16.17 14.04
N GLN A 49 -0.35 -15.99 13.24
CA GLN A 49 0.73 -16.96 13.05
C GLN A 49 1.97 -16.64 13.90
N GLY A 50 1.92 -15.57 14.71
CA GLY A 50 3.09 -15.08 15.43
C GLY A 50 4.22 -14.69 14.48
N GLY A 51 3.92 -14.00 13.37
CA GLY A 51 4.87 -13.76 12.29
C GLY A 51 6.23 -13.20 12.74
N LEU A 52 6.24 -12.27 13.70
CA LEU A 52 7.47 -11.69 14.23
C LEU A 52 8.17 -12.53 15.31
N VAL A 53 7.55 -13.60 15.84
CA VAL A 53 8.11 -14.37 16.95
C VAL A 53 9.49 -14.91 16.60
N GLN A 54 9.65 -15.59 15.46
CA GLN A 54 10.93 -16.16 15.06
C GLN A 54 12.03 -15.09 14.84
N PRO A 55 11.79 -13.99 14.08
CA PRO A 55 12.74 -12.88 14.04
C PRO A 55 13.11 -12.38 15.44
N LEU A 56 12.14 -12.15 16.32
CA LEU A 56 12.39 -11.61 17.66
C LEU A 56 13.14 -12.61 18.58
N GLU A 57 12.94 -13.91 18.41
CA GLU A 57 13.73 -14.93 19.14
C GLU A 57 15.23 -14.81 18.82
N LYS A 58 15.57 -14.59 17.54
CA LYS A 58 16.96 -14.36 17.13
C LYS A 58 17.49 -13.05 17.70
N TYR A 59 16.66 -12.01 17.75
CA TYR A 59 17.02 -10.74 18.36
C TYR A 59 17.34 -10.92 19.86
N ASP A 60 16.50 -11.67 20.57
CA ASP A 60 16.69 -11.96 21.99
C ASP A 60 17.97 -12.79 22.23
N GLN A 61 18.29 -13.75 21.36
CA GLN A 61 19.55 -14.51 21.42
C GLN A 61 20.79 -13.63 21.28
N ILE A 62 20.74 -12.62 20.41
CA ILE A 62 21.89 -11.74 20.13
C ILE A 62 22.01 -10.64 21.19
N THR A 63 20.90 -10.13 21.71
CA THR A 63 20.88 -8.94 22.56
C THR A 63 20.66 -9.23 24.05
N GLY A 64 20.22 -10.46 24.39
CA GLY A 64 19.79 -10.81 25.74
C GLY A 64 18.50 -10.13 26.18
N ARG A 65 17.71 -9.58 25.25
CA ARG A 65 16.42 -8.94 25.51
C ARG A 65 15.30 -9.99 25.58
N GLN A 66 14.07 -9.51 25.81
CA GLN A 66 12.87 -10.33 25.92
C GLN A 66 11.76 -9.79 25.00
N SER A 67 12.13 -9.47 23.76
CA SER A 67 11.25 -8.93 22.74
C SER A 67 10.10 -9.88 22.39
N VAL A 68 10.33 -11.20 22.42
CA VAL A 68 9.27 -12.21 22.22
C VAL A 68 8.22 -12.12 23.33
N SER A 69 8.67 -12.04 24.58
CA SER A 69 7.79 -11.88 25.75
C SER A 69 6.98 -10.59 25.65
N TRP A 70 7.62 -9.50 25.23
CA TRP A 70 6.94 -8.22 24.99
C TRP A 70 5.86 -8.34 23.91
N GLU A 71 6.16 -8.98 22.77
CA GLU A 71 5.20 -9.16 21.68
C GLU A 71 3.99 -9.99 22.15
N HIS A 72 4.21 -11.09 22.88
CA HIS A 72 3.12 -11.88 23.48
C HIS A 72 2.28 -11.10 24.49
N GLY A 73 2.90 -10.24 25.30
CA GLY A 73 2.20 -9.47 26.33
C GLY A 73 1.43 -8.26 25.80
N ASN A 74 1.82 -7.72 24.64
CA ASN A 74 1.28 -6.46 24.10
C ASN A 74 0.46 -6.64 22.82
N ARG A 75 0.53 -7.80 22.17
CA ARG A 75 -0.23 -8.10 20.95
C ARG A 75 -1.16 -9.28 21.17
N ARG A 76 -2.31 -9.25 20.50
CA ARG A 76 -3.24 -10.39 20.43
C ARG A 76 -2.68 -11.39 19.43
N LEU A 77 -1.74 -12.22 19.88
CA LEU A 77 -1.18 -13.30 19.07
C LEU A 77 -2.06 -14.56 19.13
N GLY A 78 -1.95 -15.40 18.11
CA GLY A 78 -2.57 -16.73 18.08
C GLY A 78 -3.94 -16.77 17.38
N PRO A 79 -4.64 -17.91 17.47
CA PRO A 79 -5.79 -18.23 16.61
C PRO A 79 -6.96 -17.24 16.74
N ASP A 80 -7.09 -16.58 17.90
CA ASP A 80 -8.15 -15.62 18.19
C ASP A 80 -7.92 -14.25 17.54
N ALA A 81 -6.71 -13.97 17.04
CA ALA A 81 -6.43 -12.76 16.27
C ALA A 81 -7.19 -12.81 14.94
N PRO A 82 -7.86 -11.73 14.49
CA PRO A 82 -8.42 -11.66 13.14
C PRO A 82 -7.37 -11.98 12.08
N ALA A 83 -7.79 -12.63 10.99
CA ALA A 83 -6.86 -13.17 9.98
C ALA A 83 -6.05 -12.08 9.25
N TRP A 84 -6.51 -10.83 9.27
CA TRP A 84 -5.87 -9.64 8.68
C TRP A 84 -5.04 -8.83 9.70
N PHE A 85 -5.01 -9.21 10.98
CA PHE A 85 -4.23 -8.49 12.00
C PHE A 85 -2.73 -8.80 11.91
N GLY A 86 -1.91 -7.75 11.83
CA GLY A 86 -0.47 -7.86 11.60
C GLY A 86 0.21 -6.50 11.54
N HIS A 87 1.41 -6.51 10.98
CA HIS A 87 2.32 -5.38 10.95
C HIS A 87 2.42 -4.76 9.54
N CYS A 88 1.34 -4.76 8.75
CA CYS A 88 1.33 -4.17 7.41
C CYS A 88 1.74 -2.69 7.41
N HIS A 89 1.26 -1.90 8.38
CA HIS A 89 1.64 -0.50 8.56
C HIS A 89 3.14 -0.33 8.81
N ALA A 90 3.72 -1.18 9.67
CA ALA A 90 5.11 -1.09 10.09
C ALA A 90 6.05 -1.61 8.99
N TRP A 91 5.65 -2.67 8.29
CA TRP A 91 6.31 -3.09 7.06
C TRP A 91 6.31 -1.96 6.02
N ALA A 92 5.16 -1.36 5.71
CA ALA A 92 5.06 -0.31 4.71
C ALA A 92 5.96 0.89 5.06
N ALA A 93 5.97 1.32 6.32
CA ALA A 93 6.86 2.35 6.82
C ALA A 93 8.35 1.98 6.64
N SER A 94 8.74 0.77 7.07
CA SER A 94 10.11 0.27 6.90
C SER A 94 10.52 0.17 5.43
N ALA A 95 9.60 -0.19 4.54
CA ALA A 95 9.87 -0.31 3.11
C ALA A 95 10.18 1.04 2.45
N VAL A 96 9.56 2.11 2.95
CA VAL A 96 9.80 3.47 2.49
C VAL A 96 11.11 4.05 3.04
N MET A 97 11.40 3.80 4.32
CA MET A 97 12.49 4.47 5.02
C MET A 97 13.83 3.72 4.98
N GLU A 98 13.79 2.41 4.84
CA GLU A 98 14.98 1.57 5.02
C GLU A 98 15.43 0.93 3.72
N ARG A 99 16.76 0.78 3.60
CA ARG A 99 17.34 0.00 2.50
C ARG A 99 16.94 -1.46 2.66
N GLU A 100 16.51 -2.07 1.55
CA GLU A 100 16.17 -3.49 1.55
C GLU A 100 17.36 -4.38 1.97
N PRO A 101 17.18 -5.26 2.97
CA PRO A 101 18.11 -6.35 3.21
C PRO A 101 18.12 -7.32 2.03
N VAL A 102 19.30 -7.54 1.43
CA VAL A 102 19.46 -8.40 0.23
C VAL A 102 20.36 -9.62 0.47
N ALA A 103 20.90 -9.76 1.68
CA ALA A 103 21.80 -10.84 2.04
C ALA A 103 21.59 -11.25 3.50
N SER A 104 21.87 -12.51 3.79
CA SER A 104 21.91 -13.02 5.17
C SER A 104 23.19 -12.58 5.88
N HIS A 105 23.11 -12.45 7.20
CA HIS A 105 24.23 -12.08 8.05
C HIS A 105 24.38 -13.08 9.20
N VAL A 106 25.61 -13.29 9.66
CA VAL A 106 25.88 -14.08 10.86
C VAL A 106 26.24 -13.12 11.98
N ALA A 107 25.46 -13.14 13.06
CA ALA A 107 25.69 -12.31 14.24
C ALA A 107 26.27 -13.15 15.38
N ALA A 108 27.19 -12.55 16.14
CA ALA A 108 27.70 -13.16 17.36
C ALA A 108 26.63 -13.10 18.46
N ALA A 109 26.36 -14.22 19.13
CA ALA A 109 25.52 -14.27 20.31
C ALA A 109 26.40 -14.26 21.58
N PRO A 110 26.08 -13.45 22.61
CA PRO A 110 26.90 -13.33 23.82
C PRO A 110 27.16 -14.64 24.57
N GLN A 111 26.28 -15.63 24.42
CA GLN A 111 26.24 -16.84 25.24
C GLN A 111 26.12 -18.13 24.40
N GLY A 112 26.40 -18.09 23.10
CA GLY A 112 26.07 -19.24 22.26
C GLY A 112 26.72 -19.28 20.88
N GLN A 113 26.17 -20.16 20.06
CA GLN A 113 26.54 -20.30 18.66
C GLN A 113 26.18 -19.02 17.89
N PRO A 114 26.94 -18.66 16.83
CA PRO A 114 26.56 -17.58 15.94
C PRO A 114 25.16 -17.79 15.38
N VAL A 115 24.38 -16.73 15.30
CA VAL A 115 22.99 -16.75 14.82
C VAL A 115 22.96 -16.31 13.37
N LEU A 116 22.40 -17.16 12.50
CA LEU A 116 22.13 -16.81 11.10
C LEU A 116 20.85 -15.96 11.02
N LEU A 117 21.02 -14.73 10.54
CA LEU A 117 19.97 -13.78 10.23
C LEU A 117 19.67 -13.86 8.73
N GLY A 118 18.53 -14.47 8.41
CA GLY A 118 17.95 -14.46 7.08
C GLY A 118 17.49 -13.06 6.67
N ILE A 119 16.99 -12.93 5.45
CA ILE A 119 16.49 -11.65 4.93
C ILE A 119 15.19 -11.29 5.64
N GLY A 120 14.30 -12.27 5.82
CA GLY A 120 13.05 -12.14 6.54
C GLY A 120 13.26 -11.75 8.01
N ASP A 121 14.29 -12.28 8.69
CA ASP A 121 14.58 -11.86 10.07
C ASP A 121 14.90 -10.37 10.14
N GLN A 122 15.76 -9.90 9.24
CA GLN A 122 16.17 -8.50 9.18
C GLN A 122 14.99 -7.58 8.81
N LYS A 123 14.19 -7.95 7.81
CA LYS A 123 12.97 -7.22 7.44
C LYS A 123 11.94 -7.22 8.59
N GLY A 124 11.84 -8.31 9.34
CA GLY A 124 11.00 -8.41 10.53
C GLY A 124 11.44 -7.46 11.64
N TRP A 125 12.75 -7.31 11.86
CA TRP A 125 13.28 -6.33 12.82
C TRP A 125 13.04 -4.90 12.39
N LEU A 126 13.27 -4.57 11.12
CA LEU A 126 12.95 -3.24 10.60
C LEU A 126 11.46 -2.94 10.80
N ALA A 127 10.56 -3.87 10.42
CA ALA A 127 9.14 -3.71 10.67
C ALA A 127 8.84 -3.50 12.17
N ALA A 128 9.47 -4.25 13.09
CA ALA A 128 9.27 -4.05 14.53
C ALA A 128 9.68 -2.64 15.01
N CYS A 129 10.78 -2.09 14.48
CA CYS A 129 11.25 -0.73 14.78
C CYS A 129 10.27 0.35 14.33
N HIS A 130 9.54 0.11 13.24
CA HIS A 130 8.62 1.06 12.61
C HIS A 130 7.16 0.93 13.08
N THR A 131 6.90 0.22 14.19
CA THR A 131 5.53 0.03 14.72
C THR A 131 4.91 1.29 15.35
N ARG A 132 5.70 2.35 15.56
CA ARG A 132 5.27 3.58 16.26
C ARG A 132 5.78 4.86 15.61
N ASP A 133 6.09 4.83 14.33
CA ASP A 133 6.51 6.05 13.65
C ASP A 133 5.40 7.08 13.62
N ALA A 134 5.81 8.35 13.71
CA ALA A 134 4.90 9.45 13.48
C ALA A 134 4.61 9.59 11.98
N ALA A 135 3.33 9.74 11.63
CA ALA A 135 2.90 9.95 10.25
C ALA A 135 1.85 11.07 10.19
N HIS A 136 1.87 11.82 9.09
CA HIS A 136 0.75 12.67 8.73
C HIS A 136 -0.30 11.81 8.00
N THR A 137 -1.50 11.74 8.57
CA THR A 137 -2.61 10.95 8.01
C THR A 137 -3.61 11.88 7.33
N TYR A 138 -4.07 11.50 6.15
CA TYR A 138 -5.07 12.22 5.37
C TYR A 138 -6.28 11.33 5.11
N GLY A 139 -7.48 11.92 5.17
CA GLY A 139 -8.74 11.19 5.07
C GLY A 139 -9.20 10.62 6.41
N GLN A 140 -10.37 9.97 6.40
CA GLN A 140 -10.95 9.31 7.55
C GLN A 140 -11.16 7.84 7.26
N ARG A 141 -11.13 7.02 8.30
CA ARG A 141 -11.48 5.61 8.18
C ARG A 141 -12.99 5.48 8.26
N THR A 142 -13.52 4.52 7.50
CA THR A 142 -14.91 4.13 7.64
C THR A 142 -15.03 3.22 8.85
N GLU A 143 -15.81 3.63 9.85
CA GLU A 143 -16.13 2.74 10.96
C GLU A 143 -17.28 1.80 10.56
N GLU A 144 -17.37 0.65 11.24
CA GLU A 144 -18.44 -0.31 10.98
C GLU A 144 -19.82 0.33 11.21
N GLY A 145 -20.68 0.27 10.18
CA GLY A 145 -22.02 0.87 10.23
C GLY A 145 -22.09 2.35 9.83
N GLN A 146 -20.99 2.96 9.39
CA GLN A 146 -20.98 4.30 8.81
C GLN A 146 -20.89 4.25 7.28
N GLU A 147 -21.43 5.28 6.62
CA GLU A 147 -21.19 5.51 5.20
C GLU A 147 -19.69 5.82 4.98
N PRO A 148 -19.06 5.29 3.92
CA PRO A 148 -17.65 5.53 3.68
C PRO A 148 -17.31 7.01 3.48
N ILE A 149 -16.72 7.65 4.50
CA ILE A 149 -16.14 8.98 4.39
C ILE A 149 -14.72 8.81 3.85
N GLY A 150 -14.62 8.52 2.55
CA GLY A 150 -13.35 8.32 1.86
C GLY A 150 -12.54 9.61 1.71
N LEU A 151 -11.32 9.47 1.18
CA LEU A 151 -10.53 10.61 0.73
C LEU A 151 -11.09 11.09 -0.62
N ALA A 152 -11.42 12.38 -0.73
CA ALA A 152 -11.91 12.93 -1.99
C ALA A 152 -10.87 12.73 -3.12
N PRO A 153 -11.25 12.30 -4.34
CA PRO A 153 -10.32 11.98 -5.41
C PRO A 153 -9.35 13.11 -5.75
N GLU A 154 -9.83 14.36 -5.74
CA GLU A 154 -9.00 15.54 -6.00
C GLU A 154 -7.96 15.78 -4.90
N VAL A 155 -8.25 15.41 -3.65
CA VAL A 155 -7.29 15.49 -2.54
C VAL A 155 -6.22 14.41 -2.70
N LEU A 156 -6.62 13.17 -3.04
CA LEU A 156 -5.67 12.09 -3.33
C LEU A 156 -4.71 12.48 -4.46
N TRP A 157 -5.24 12.97 -5.58
CA TRP A 157 -4.42 13.42 -6.71
C TRP A 157 -3.44 14.53 -6.30
N ARG A 158 -3.89 15.54 -5.53
CA ARG A 158 -3.01 16.60 -5.04
C ARG A 158 -1.88 16.08 -4.15
N LEU A 159 -2.16 15.09 -3.28
CA LEU A 159 -1.15 14.47 -2.43
C LEU A 159 -0.13 13.66 -3.23
N LEU A 160 -0.57 12.87 -4.22
CA LEU A 160 0.31 12.13 -5.12
C LEU A 160 1.23 13.08 -5.90
N ARG A 161 0.67 14.17 -6.42
CA ARG A 161 1.43 15.20 -7.11
C ARG A 161 2.47 15.86 -6.21
N LEU A 162 2.08 16.23 -5.00
CA LEU A 162 2.98 16.88 -4.04
C LEU A 162 4.10 15.92 -3.59
N TYR A 163 3.76 14.73 -3.11
CA TYR A 163 4.74 13.84 -2.49
C TYR A 163 5.47 12.97 -3.50
N VAL A 164 4.76 12.26 -4.36
CA VAL A 164 5.36 11.28 -5.28
C VAL A 164 6.03 11.97 -6.47
N GLN A 165 5.38 12.99 -7.07
CA GLN A 165 5.96 13.68 -8.23
C GLN A 165 6.96 14.78 -7.83
N GLN A 166 6.56 15.73 -6.96
CA GLN A 166 7.38 16.91 -6.67
C GLN A 166 8.46 16.64 -5.61
N HIS A 167 8.11 16.00 -4.49
CA HIS A 167 9.08 15.66 -3.45
C HIS A 167 9.80 14.33 -3.67
N GLN A 168 9.34 13.52 -4.62
CA GLN A 168 9.88 12.19 -4.93
C GLN A 168 9.88 11.23 -3.72
N VAL A 169 8.88 11.34 -2.85
CA VAL A 169 8.70 10.51 -1.65
C VAL A 169 7.49 9.58 -1.85
N PRO A 170 7.62 8.27 -1.61
CA PRO A 170 6.48 7.34 -1.65
C PRO A 170 5.41 7.69 -0.60
N LEU A 171 4.16 7.36 -0.88
CA LEU A 171 3.05 7.47 0.07
C LEU A 171 2.53 6.10 0.46
N ILE A 172 2.07 5.94 1.70
CA ILE A 172 1.42 4.70 2.15
C ILE A 172 -0.08 4.88 2.07
N LEU A 173 -0.77 4.03 1.32
CA LEU A 173 -2.21 4.10 1.10
C LEU A 173 -2.90 2.84 1.60
N ASP A 174 -4.10 3.04 2.12
CA ASP A 174 -5.13 2.02 2.21
C ASP A 174 -6.04 2.12 0.99
N ILE A 175 -6.17 1.01 0.26
CA ILE A 175 -6.88 0.94 -1.02
C ILE A 175 -8.15 0.09 -0.91
N GLU A 176 -8.40 -0.52 0.25
CA GLU A 176 -9.51 -1.45 0.43
C GLU A 176 -10.65 -0.74 1.17
N PRO A 177 -11.85 -0.59 0.58
CA PRO A 177 -12.96 0.17 1.17
C PRO A 177 -13.71 -0.60 2.27
N GLY A 178 -13.00 -1.32 3.14
CA GLY A 178 -13.57 -2.21 4.16
C GLY A 178 -13.17 -1.84 5.60
N PRO A 179 -13.62 -2.65 6.58
CA PRO A 179 -13.20 -2.50 7.97
C PRO A 179 -11.76 -2.98 8.22
N GLU A 180 -11.20 -3.77 7.30
CA GLU A 180 -9.81 -4.18 7.32
C GLU A 180 -8.91 -3.05 6.85
N VAL A 181 -7.76 -2.89 7.49
CA VAL A 181 -6.80 -1.84 7.13
C VAL A 181 -5.56 -2.47 6.54
N TRP A 182 -5.31 -2.17 5.28
CA TRP A 182 -4.13 -2.64 4.55
C TRP A 182 -3.28 -1.46 4.10
N ASN A 183 -1.97 -1.52 4.33
CA ASN A 183 -1.07 -0.39 4.05
C ASN A 183 -0.12 -0.78 2.94
N TYR A 184 -0.15 -0.06 1.81
CA TYR A 184 0.71 -0.32 0.65
C TYR A 184 1.54 0.92 0.29
N PRO A 185 2.87 0.81 0.17
CA PRO A 185 3.70 1.89 -0.34
C PRO A 185 3.46 2.10 -1.84
N VAL A 186 2.86 3.22 -2.20
CA VAL A 186 2.70 3.73 -3.57
C VAL A 186 3.93 4.57 -3.92
N PHE A 187 4.59 4.19 -5.00
CA PHE A 187 5.83 4.86 -5.46
C PHE A 187 5.70 5.44 -6.87
N GLU A 188 4.62 5.14 -7.59
CA GLU A 188 4.35 5.71 -8.90
C GLU A 188 2.84 5.83 -9.13
N TYR A 189 2.43 6.86 -9.88
CA TYR A 189 1.07 7.00 -10.38
C TYR A 189 1.06 7.51 -11.82
N GLU A 190 -0.01 7.18 -12.55
CA GLU A 190 -0.32 7.69 -13.88
C GLU A 190 -1.78 8.15 -13.93
N LEU A 191 -2.01 9.36 -14.43
CA LEU A 191 -3.33 9.94 -14.66
C LEU A 191 -3.58 10.08 -16.16
N VAL A 192 -4.64 9.42 -16.64
CA VAL A 192 -5.03 9.43 -18.05
C VAL A 192 -6.39 10.10 -18.20
N HIS A 193 -6.48 11.11 -19.07
CA HIS A 193 -7.74 11.73 -19.44
C HIS A 193 -8.55 10.78 -20.31
N CYS A 194 -9.84 10.71 -20.05
CA CYS A 194 -10.80 10.10 -20.94
C CYS A 194 -11.74 11.20 -21.42
N PRO A 195 -11.58 11.70 -22.66
CA PRO A 195 -12.58 12.61 -23.22
C PRO A 195 -13.92 11.89 -23.26
N GLU A 196 -14.98 12.53 -22.75
CA GLU A 196 -16.32 12.05 -23.01
C GLU A 196 -16.59 12.09 -24.51
N PRO A 197 -17.34 11.12 -25.08
CA PRO A 197 -17.84 11.28 -26.43
C PRO A 197 -18.63 12.58 -26.49
N GLU A 198 -18.45 13.34 -27.58
CA GLU A 198 -19.19 14.60 -27.74
C GLU A 198 -20.67 14.37 -27.44
N PRO A 199 -21.31 15.33 -26.74
CA PRO A 199 -22.71 15.21 -26.43
C PRO A 199 -23.48 14.90 -27.72
N GLY A 200 -24.31 13.85 -27.70
CA GLY A 200 -25.14 13.52 -28.86
C GLY A 200 -26.00 14.72 -29.27
N PRO A 201 -26.54 14.76 -30.49
CA PRO A 201 -27.32 15.91 -30.98
C PRO A 201 -28.56 16.29 -30.12
N ASP A 202 -28.91 15.47 -29.12
CA ASP A 202 -30.03 15.64 -28.21
C ASP A 202 -29.63 16.05 -26.77
N SER A 203 -28.36 16.36 -26.50
CA SER A 203 -27.99 16.93 -25.20
C SER A 203 -28.29 18.43 -25.20
N ASP A 204 -29.19 18.86 -24.32
CA ASP A 204 -29.43 20.28 -24.03
C ASP A 204 -28.15 20.92 -23.48
N THR A 205 -27.29 21.44 -24.35
CA THR A 205 -26.20 22.34 -23.97
C THR A 205 -26.80 23.70 -23.66
N ASP A 206 -26.72 24.11 -22.40
CA ASP A 206 -27.10 25.45 -22.00
C ASP A 206 -26.16 26.48 -22.63
N THR A 207 -26.72 27.41 -23.39
CA THR A 207 -26.00 28.39 -24.21
C THR A 207 -25.32 29.50 -23.41
N ASN A 208 -25.00 29.28 -22.14
CA ASN A 208 -24.58 30.31 -21.20
C ASN A 208 -23.09 30.29 -20.85
N GLY A 209 -22.22 29.72 -21.70
CA GLY A 209 -20.82 30.14 -21.87
C GLY A 209 -19.93 30.35 -20.63
N ASN A 210 -20.28 29.78 -19.47
CA ASN A 210 -19.60 29.93 -18.20
C ASN A 210 -19.55 28.57 -17.54
N ASP A 211 -18.35 27.97 -17.54
CA ASP A 211 -18.08 26.58 -17.15
C ASP A 211 -18.83 25.62 -18.07
N ASP A 212 -18.13 24.88 -18.93
CA ASP A 212 -18.81 23.90 -19.79
C ASP A 212 -19.48 22.78 -18.98
N GLY A 213 -19.27 22.74 -17.65
CA GLY A 213 -19.89 21.81 -16.73
C GLY A 213 -19.59 20.36 -17.08
N THR A 214 -18.68 20.13 -18.04
CA THR A 214 -18.49 18.82 -18.64
C THR A 214 -17.72 17.99 -17.62
N PRO A 215 -18.29 16.91 -17.09
CA PRO A 215 -17.60 16.06 -16.14
C PRO A 215 -16.36 15.46 -16.81
N HIS A 216 -15.18 15.97 -16.50
CA HIS A 216 -13.94 15.38 -16.98
C HIS A 216 -13.67 14.06 -16.26
N ARG A 217 -13.71 12.96 -17.01
CA ARG A 217 -13.36 11.65 -16.50
C ARG A 217 -11.87 11.41 -16.64
N ALA A 218 -11.22 11.04 -15.55
CA ALA A 218 -9.83 10.60 -15.56
C ALA A 218 -9.70 9.23 -14.91
N THR A 219 -8.73 8.45 -15.36
CA THR A 219 -8.35 7.18 -14.75
C THR A 219 -7.01 7.37 -14.05
N LEU A 220 -6.97 7.12 -12.74
CA LEU A 220 -5.76 7.12 -11.93
C LEU A 220 -5.28 5.68 -11.73
N THR A 221 -4.07 5.39 -12.18
CA THR A 221 -3.37 4.11 -11.96
C THR A 221 -2.27 4.30 -10.93
N LEU A 222 -2.18 3.41 -9.96
CA LEU A 222 -1.15 3.43 -8.91
C LEU A 222 -0.26 2.19 -9.06
N LEU A 223 1.04 2.34 -8.87
CA LEU A 223 1.95 1.21 -8.68
C LEU A 223 2.41 1.20 -7.23
N MET A 224 2.26 0.04 -6.59
CA MET A 224 2.55 -0.13 -5.18
C MET A 224 3.25 -1.46 -4.90
N SER A 225 4.03 -1.48 -3.83
CA SER A 225 4.72 -2.70 -3.38
C SER A 225 3.74 -3.64 -2.70
N ASP A 226 3.78 -4.92 -3.07
CA ASP A 226 2.88 -5.94 -2.53
C ASP A 226 3.37 -6.49 -1.18
N SER A 227 2.40 -6.79 -0.29
CA SER A 227 2.58 -7.42 1.03
C SER A 227 2.44 -8.95 0.98
N GLY A 228 1.98 -9.48 -0.15
CA GLY A 228 1.71 -10.90 -0.40
C GLY A 228 2.93 -11.67 -0.92
N VAL A 229 4.12 -11.39 -0.38
CA VAL A 229 5.37 -12.10 -0.70
C VAL A 229 5.94 -12.82 0.52
N PRO A 230 6.74 -13.90 0.35
CA PRO A 230 7.43 -14.53 1.46
C PRO A 230 8.37 -13.56 2.20
N PRO A 231 8.64 -13.77 3.50
CA PRO A 231 9.54 -12.91 4.29
C PRO A 231 10.92 -12.65 3.66
N ASP A 232 11.50 -13.66 3.02
CA ASP A 232 12.82 -13.59 2.39
C ASP A 232 12.79 -13.08 0.94
N HIS A 233 11.63 -12.67 0.42
CA HIS A 233 11.55 -12.07 -0.92
C HIS A 233 12.44 -10.84 -1.02
N VAL A 234 13.15 -10.69 -2.14
CA VAL A 234 13.98 -9.52 -2.44
C VAL A 234 13.45 -8.82 -3.69
N GLY A 235 13.35 -7.50 -3.62
CA GLY A 235 12.87 -6.64 -4.69
C GLY A 235 11.39 -6.30 -4.54
N VAL A 236 10.76 -6.06 -5.68
CA VAL A 236 9.43 -5.48 -5.75
C VAL A 236 8.53 -6.36 -6.60
N LYS A 237 7.43 -6.79 -5.99
CA LYS A 237 6.25 -7.31 -6.68
C LYS A 237 5.21 -6.20 -6.67
N THR A 238 4.83 -5.73 -7.86
CA THR A 238 3.82 -4.68 -7.99
C THR A 238 2.42 -5.27 -7.87
N ARG A 239 1.56 -4.61 -7.08
CA ARG A 239 0.12 -4.85 -7.07
C ARG A 239 -0.60 -3.88 -7.98
#